data_AF-A0A7V5K2Q3-F1
#
_entry.id   AF-A0A7V5K2Q3-F1
#
_cell.length_a   1.000
_cell.length_b   1.000
_cell.length_c   1.000
_cell.angle_alpha   90.00
_cell.angle_beta   90.00
_cell.angle_gamma   90.00
#
_symmetry.space_group_name_H-M   'P 1'
#
loop_
_entity.id
_entity.type
_entity.pdbx_description
1 polymer ?
#
loop_
_entity_poly.entity_id
_entity_poly.type
_entity_poly.pdbx_seq_one_letter_code
_entity_poly.pdbx_strand_id
1 'polypeptide(L)'
;MPRLAVFSAKAGQGGLVHPEIRERYKDLGVELFHTGEDGMVSLTTDGADLWVETYLTRRKHRIRLVHEGPTGSAGRPSRNFGESGGL
;
A
#
# COMPACT_ATOMS: atom_id res chain seq x y z
N MET A 1 -3.96 -2.61 5.82
CA MET A 1 -2.60 -3.22 5.69
C MET A 1 -1.98 -2.86 4.34
N PRO A 2 -0.63 -2.80 4.17
CA PRO A 2 -0.04 -2.55 2.85
C PRO A 2 -0.40 -3.68 1.89
N ARG A 3 -0.52 -3.38 0.59
CA ARG A 3 -0.91 -4.35 -0.44
C ARG A 3 0.23 -4.81 -1.33
N LEU A 4 1.33 -4.06 -1.31
CA LEU A 4 2.55 -4.36 -2.03
C LEU A 4 3.76 -3.85 -1.24
N ALA A 5 4.93 -4.41 -1.52
CA ALA A 5 6.21 -3.87 -1.08
C ALA A 5 7.21 -3.91 -2.24
N VAL A 6 7.99 -2.83 -2.37
CA VAL A 6 9.09 -2.74 -3.35
C VAL A 6 10.40 -2.64 -2.59
N PHE A 7 11.28 -3.60 -2.80
CA PHE A 7 12.64 -3.57 -2.27
C PHE A 7 13.56 -2.93 -3.30
N SER A 8 14.09 -1.76 -2.96
CA SER A 8 15.08 -1.07 -3.79
C SER A 8 16.47 -1.66 -3.54
N ALA A 9 17.06 -2.24 -4.56
CA ALA A 9 18.44 -2.71 -4.53
C ALA A 9 19.41 -1.55 -4.78
N LYS A 10 20.41 -1.40 -3.90
CA LYS A 10 21.59 -0.58 -4.17
C LYS A 10 22.59 -1.37 -5.01
N ALA A 11 23.28 -0.75 -5.95
CA ALA A 11 24.37 -1.40 -6.67
C ALA A 11 25.50 -1.84 -5.71
N GLY A 12 25.99 -3.07 -5.86
CA GLY A 12 27.09 -3.66 -5.06
C GLY A 12 26.66 -4.84 -4.15
N GLN A 13 27.62 -5.42 -3.42
CA GLN A 13 27.43 -6.66 -2.63
C GLN A 13 26.43 -6.56 -1.46
N GLY A 14 25.96 -5.35 -1.09
CA GLY A 14 24.97 -5.11 -0.03
C GLY A 14 23.56 -4.78 -0.52
N GLY A 15 23.26 -5.02 -1.80
CA GLY A 15 22.01 -4.59 -2.44
C GLY A 15 20.78 -5.45 -2.20
N LEU A 16 20.92 -6.60 -1.54
CA LEU A 16 19.81 -7.51 -1.28
C LEU A 16 19.19 -7.20 0.08
N VAL A 17 17.85 -7.15 0.13
CA VAL A 17 17.15 -7.03 1.41
C VAL A 17 17.49 -8.22 2.31
N HIS A 18 17.64 -7.96 3.61
CA HIS A 18 17.90 -9.01 4.59
C HIS A 18 16.80 -10.09 4.51
N PRO A 19 17.13 -11.39 4.45
CA PRO A 19 16.15 -12.46 4.23
C PRO A 19 14.95 -12.43 5.17
N GLU A 20 15.18 -12.14 6.45
CA GLU A 20 14.13 -12.03 7.48
C GLU A 20 13.09 -10.96 7.14
N ILE A 21 13.52 -9.82 6.57
CA ILE A 21 12.59 -8.75 6.16
C ILE A 21 11.77 -9.21 4.95
N ARG A 22 12.39 -9.92 4.00
CA ARG A 22 11.69 -10.50 2.85
C ARG A 22 10.62 -11.50 3.31
N GLU A 23 10.97 -12.39 4.24
CA GLU A 23 10.05 -13.39 4.81
C GLU A 23 8.91 -12.73 5.56
N ARG A 24 9.19 -11.75 6.42
CA ARG A 24 8.14 -11.02 7.15
C ARG A 24 7.10 -10.40 6.23
N TYR A 25 7.51 -9.78 5.12
CA TYR A 25 6.57 -9.20 4.17
C TYR A 25 5.85 -10.26 3.33
N LYS A 26 6.52 -11.39 3.03
CA LYS A 26 5.88 -12.53 2.38
C LYS A 26 4.76 -13.13 3.25
N ASP A 27 4.98 -13.24 4.55
CA ASP A 27 4.00 -13.76 5.51
C ASP A 27 2.78 -12.84 5.69
N LEU A 28 2.92 -11.54 5.38
CA LEU A 28 1.81 -10.60 5.32
C LEU A 28 0.93 -10.77 4.07
N GLY A 29 1.29 -11.68 3.16
CA GLY A 29 0.55 -11.92 1.91
C GLY A 29 0.55 -10.74 0.95
N VAL A 30 1.54 -9.84 1.07
CA VAL A 30 1.66 -8.67 0.18
C VAL A 30 2.40 -9.03 -1.10
N GLU A 31 2.08 -8.34 -2.18
CA GLU A 31 2.79 -8.52 -3.45
C GLU A 31 4.20 -7.94 -3.35
N LEU A 32 5.23 -8.73 -3.70
CA LEU A 32 6.63 -8.34 -3.56
C LEU A 32 7.31 -8.08 -4.91
N PHE A 33 8.02 -6.97 -4.99
CA PHE A 33 8.88 -6.58 -6.11
C PHE A 33 10.28 -6.23 -5.62
N HIS A 34 11.29 -6.45 -6.45
CA HIS A 34 12.68 -6.21 -6.09
C HIS A 34 13.44 -5.59 -7.27
N THR A 35 13.89 -4.33 -7.17
CA THR A 35 14.48 -3.63 -8.32
C THR A 35 15.79 -4.25 -8.81
N GLY A 36 16.50 -5.02 -7.98
CA GLY A 36 17.65 -5.81 -8.43
C GLY A 36 17.30 -6.98 -9.35
N GLU A 37 16.09 -7.53 -9.23
CA GLU A 37 15.58 -8.64 -10.06
C GLU A 37 14.73 -8.10 -11.22
N ASP A 38 13.89 -7.10 -10.93
CA ASP A 38 12.91 -6.49 -11.83
C ASP A 38 13.48 -5.33 -12.67
N GLY A 39 14.66 -4.83 -12.31
CA GLY A 39 15.33 -3.65 -12.89
C GLY A 39 14.68 -2.33 -12.47
N MET A 40 13.45 -2.12 -12.93
CA MET A 40 12.63 -0.96 -12.60
C MET A 40 11.20 -1.45 -12.31
N VAL A 41 10.57 -0.85 -11.30
CA VAL A 41 9.16 -1.08 -10.95
C VAL A 41 8.41 0.24 -11.16
N SER A 42 7.53 0.26 -12.16
CA SER A 42 6.68 1.41 -12.46
C SER A 42 5.32 1.23 -11.82
N LEU A 43 4.85 2.26 -11.13
CA LEU A 43 3.52 2.30 -10.53
C LEU A 43 2.71 3.40 -11.19
N THR A 44 1.47 3.10 -11.55
CA THR A 44 0.51 4.07 -12.10
C THR A 44 -0.82 3.86 -11.38
N THR A 45 -1.53 4.93 -11.06
CA THR A 45 -2.81 4.85 -10.37
C THR A 45 -3.78 5.93 -10.86
N ASP A 46 -5.06 5.61 -10.82
CA ASP A 46 -6.17 6.53 -11.03
C ASP A 46 -6.92 6.87 -9.72
N GLY A 47 -6.41 6.40 -8.57
CA GLY A 47 -7.03 6.54 -7.25
C GLY A 47 -7.94 5.38 -6.84
N ALA A 48 -8.43 4.57 -7.78
CA ALA A 48 -9.25 3.38 -7.52
C ALA A 48 -8.44 2.08 -7.74
N ASP A 49 -7.53 2.10 -8.71
CA ASP A 49 -6.67 0.99 -9.09
C ASP A 49 -5.21 1.43 -9.09
N LEU A 50 -4.35 0.46 -8.86
CA LEU A 50 -2.91 0.58 -8.96
C LEU A 50 -2.40 -0.47 -9.94
N TRP A 51 -1.78 -0.01 -11.02
CA TRP A 51 -1.09 -0.85 -11.99
C TRP A 51 0.40 -0.84 -11.68
N VAL A 52 0.99 -2.03 -11.65
CA VAL A 52 2.42 -2.24 -11.43
C VAL A 52 3.00 -2.97 -12.62
N GLU A 53 4.08 -2.43 -13.19
CA GLU A 53 4.81 -3.06 -14.29
C GLU A 53 6.31 -3.12 -13.96
N THR A 54 6.95 -4.24 -14.31
CA THR A 54 8.40 -4.41 -14.15
C THR A 54 9.13 -4.39 -15.49
N TYR A 55 10.35 -3.88 -15.50
CA TYR A 55 11.11 -3.70 -16.74
C TYR A 55 11.77 -4.99 -17.24
N LEU A 56 12.55 -5.67 -16.41
CA LEU A 56 13.29 -6.87 -16.80
C LEU A 56 12.39 -8.11 -16.84
N THR A 57 11.61 -8.34 -15.80
CA THR A 57 10.76 -9.54 -15.66
C THR A 57 9.42 -9.42 -16.38
N ARG A 58 9.06 -8.22 -16.87
CA ARG A 58 7.82 -7.93 -17.63
C ARG A 58 6.53 -8.36 -16.91
N ARG A 59 6.57 -8.42 -15.58
CA ARG A 59 5.40 -8.72 -14.74
C ARG A 59 4.44 -7.54 -14.82
N LYS A 60 3.14 -7.85 -14.90
CA LYS A 60 2.07 -6.88 -14.83
C LYS A 60 1.13 -7.29 -13.72
N HIS A 61 0.81 -6.37 -12.83
CA HIS A 61 -0.09 -6.62 -11.71
C HIS A 61 -1.06 -5.47 -11.54
N ARG A 62 -2.32 -5.78 -11.22
CA ARG A 62 -3.36 -4.79 -10.94
C ARG A 62 -3.87 -5.03 -9.53
N ILE A 63 -3.81 -3.99 -8.71
CA ILE A 63 -4.28 -4.01 -7.33
C ILE A 63 -5.42 -2.98 -7.23
N ARG A 64 -6.65 -3.45 -6.98
CA ARG A 64 -7.75 -2.53 -6.63
C ARG A 64 -7.45 -1.89 -5.30
N LEU A 65 -7.42 -0.57 -5.21
CA LEU A 65 -7.27 0.13 -3.93
C LEU A 65 -8.61 0.07 -3.20
N VAL A 66 -8.62 -0.52 -2.00
CA VAL A 66 -9.78 -0.45 -1.12
C VAL A 66 -9.52 0.77 -0.25
N HIS A 67 -10.36 1.79 -0.36
CA HIS A 67 -10.32 2.91 0.56
C HIS A 67 -10.87 2.43 1.91
N GLU A 68 -10.00 1.95 2.78
CA GLU A 68 -10.30 1.90 4.20
C GLU A 68 -10.41 3.38 4.63
N GLY A 69 -11.63 3.93 4.60
CA GLY A 69 -11.91 5.23 5.21
C GLY A 69 -11.41 5.23 6.66
N PRO A 70 -11.15 6.40 7.28
CA PRO A 70 -10.57 6.47 8.61
C PRO A 70 -11.35 5.55 9.53
N THR A 71 -10.67 4.49 10.01
CA THR A 71 -11.20 3.49 10.93
C THR A 71 -11.95 4.22 12.03
N GLY A 72 -13.26 3.98 12.11
CA GLY A 72 -14.19 4.82 12.86
C GLY A 72 -13.66 5.26 14.23
N SER A 73 -13.34 6.54 14.34
CA SER A 73 -13.51 7.23 15.62
C SER A 73 -15.03 7.36 15.80
N ALA A 74 -15.52 6.71 16.84
CA ALA A 74 -16.91 6.71 17.25
C ALA A 74 -17.55 8.07 17.00
N GLY A 75 -18.62 8.08 16.21
CA GLY A 75 -19.52 9.21 16.12
C GLY A 75 -19.94 9.58 17.53
N ARG A 76 -19.36 10.65 18.08
CA ARG A 76 -20.02 11.39 19.15
C ARG A 76 -21.33 11.86 18.54
N PRO A 77 -22.50 11.56 19.13
CA PRO A 77 -23.70 12.25 18.71
C PRO A 77 -23.45 13.74 18.95
N SER A 78 -23.43 14.53 17.87
CA SER A 78 -23.58 15.97 17.95
C SER A 78 -24.88 16.23 18.70
N ARG A 79 -24.79 16.68 19.96
CA ARG A 79 -25.94 17.24 20.65
C ARG A 79 -26.37 18.46 19.83
N ASN A 80 -27.54 18.37 19.21
CA ASN A 80 -28.24 19.53 18.72
C ASN A 80 -28.50 20.46 19.92
N PHE A 81 -27.73 21.53 20.04
CA PHE A 81 -28.13 22.69 20.83
C PHE A 81 -28.98 23.56 19.92
N GLY A 82 -30.28 23.31 19.94
CA GLY A 82 -31.29 24.10 19.26
C GLY A 82 -32.61 23.91 19.96
N GLU A 83 -33.18 25.03 20.41
CA GLU A 83 -34.58 25.22 20.80
C GLU A 83 -35.01 24.75 22.19
N SER A 84 -34.82 25.62 23.19
CA SER A 84 -35.86 25.83 24.20
C SER A 84 -36.79 26.93 23.68
N GLY A 85 -37.97 26.53 23.23
CA GLY A 85 -39.08 27.42 22.91
C GLY A 85 -39.53 28.23 24.11
N GLY A 86 -40.15 29.38 23.83
CA GLY A 86 -40.76 30.23 24.83
C GLY A 86 -41.95 29.58 25.52
N LEU A 87 -42.21 30.06 26.74
CA LEU A 87 -43.46 30.68 27.19
C LEU A 87 -43.11 31.56 28.39
#